data_AF-A0A8T6RFM4-F1
#
_entry.id   AF-A0A8T6RFM4-F1
#
_cell.length_a   1.000
_cell.length_b   1.000
_cell.length_c   1.000
_cell.angle_alpha   90.00
_cell.angle_beta   90.00
_cell.angle_gamma   90.00
#
_symmetry.space_group_name_H-M   'P 1'
#
loop_
_entity.id
_entity.type
_entity.pdbx_description
1 polymer ?
#
loop_
_entity_poly.entity_id
_entity_poly.type
_entity_poly.pdbx_seq_one_letter_code
_entity_poly.pdbx_strand_id
1 'polypeptide(L)' 'MATRNINYMKMLCKTLGISSERLEMHYVSAAEGARFADIATNFTKKLIELGPNPLKQKKE' A
#
# COMPACT_ATOMS: atom_id res chain seq x y z
N MET A 1 15.19 5.92 8.03
CA MET A 1 15.46 5.22 6.75
C MET A 1 14.19 4.74 6.06
N ALA A 2 13.28 4.04 6.77
CA ALA A 2 12.02 3.53 6.20
C ALA A 2 11.19 4.59 5.45
N THR A 3 10.94 5.75 6.05
CA THR A 3 10.15 6.83 5.42
C THR A 3 10.76 7.31 4.10
N ARG A 4 12.09 7.45 4.05
CA ARG A 4 12.81 7.84 2.82
C ARG A 4 12.62 6.80 1.72
N ASN A 5 12.74 5.52 2.07
CA ASN A 5 12.57 4.42 1.12
C ASN A 5 11.13 4.33 0.62
N ILE A 6 10.13 4.54 1.48
CA ILE A 6 8.71 4.57 1.10
C ILE A 6 8.42 5.73 0.15
N ASN A 7 8.96 6.92 0.42
CA ASN A 7 8.77 8.07 -0.47
C ASN A 7 9.40 7.83 -1.86
N TYR A 8 10.58 7.22 -1.89
CA TYR A 8 11.22 6.83 -3.15
C TYR A 8 10.40 5.77 -3.90
N MET A 9 9.89 4.75 -3.20
CA MET A 9 9.02 3.72 -3.80
C MET A 9 7.72 4.32 -4.36
N LYS A 10 7.09 5.29 -3.68
CA LYS A 10 5.91 5.99 -4.20
C LYS A 10 6.21 6.73 -5.50
N MET A 11 7.39 7.34 -5.61
CA MET A 11 7.84 7.97 -6.87
C MET A 11 8.02 6.91 -7.97
N LEU A 12 8.65 5.77 -7.67
CA LEU A 12 8.82 4.67 -8.62
C LEU A 12 7.48 4.08 -9.08
N CYS A 13 6.50 3.89 -8.18
CA CYS A 13 5.17 3.44 -8.55
C CYS A 13 4.56 4.35 -9.61
N LYS A 14 4.63 5.67 -9.40
CA LYS A 14 4.12 6.66 -10.36
C LYS A 14 4.84 6.55 -11.71
N THR A 15 6.16 6.38 -11.71
CA THR A 15 6.96 6.20 -12.94
C THR A 15 6.57 4.93 -13.70
N LEU A 16 6.21 3.86 -12.99
CA LEU A 16 5.78 2.58 -13.58
C LEU A 16 4.29 2.55 -13.97
N GLY A 17 3.56 3.66 -13.85
CA GLY A 17 2.12 3.71 -14.13
C GLY A 17 1.25 3.01 -13.07
N ILE A 18 1.81 2.75 -11.89
CA ILE A 18 1.11 2.16 -10.75
C ILE A 18 0.64 3.30 -9.85
N SER A 19 -0.62 3.26 -9.41
CA SER A 19 -1.11 4.23 -8.42
C SER A 19 -0.28 4.15 -7.13
N SER A 20 0.29 5.30 -6.72
CA SER A 20 1.04 5.44 -5.47
C SER A 20 0.17 5.20 -4.22
N GLU A 21 -1.15 5.24 -4.39
CA GLU A 21 -2.13 4.92 -3.34
C GLU A 21 -2.13 3.44 -2.94
N ARG A 22 -1.51 2.57 -3.76
CA ARG A 22 -1.29 1.16 -3.44
C ARG A 22 -0.15 0.92 -2.45
N LEU A 23 0.51 1.98 -1.98
CA LEU A 23 1.58 1.93 -0.97
C LEU A 23 1.30 2.92 0.17
N GLU A 24 1.14 2.40 1.38
CA GLU A 24 0.96 3.19 2.60
C GLU A 24 1.95 2.77 3.68
N MET A 25 2.36 3.73 4.52
CA MET A 25 3.21 3.49 5.68
C MET A 25 2.49 4.05 6.89
N HIS A 26 2.37 3.20 7.91
CA HIS A 26 1.75 3.53 9.18
C HIS A 26 2.68 3.16 10.33
N TYR A 27 2.70 3.98 11.38
CA TYR A 27 3.38 3.66 12.63
C TYR A 27 2.35 3.11 13.61
N VAL A 28 2.59 1.89 14.08
CA VAL A 28 1.72 1.21 15.04
C VAL A 28 2.60 0.58 16.12
N SER A 29 2.32 0.91 17.38
CA SER A 29 2.99 0.33 18.54
C SER A 29 2.42 -1.04 18.90
N ALA A 30 3.13 -1.80 19.73
CA ALA A 30 2.71 -3.13 20.16
C ALA A 30 1.37 -3.15 20.92
N ALA A 31 0.96 -2.02 21.52
CA ALA A 31 -0.31 -1.89 22.25
C ALA A 31 -1.48 -1.46 21.37
N GLU A 32 -1.25 -1.09 20.11
CA GLU A 32 -2.26 -0.51 19.21
C GLU A 32 -2.91 -1.56 18.29
N GLY A 33 -3.29 -2.71 18.84
CA GLY A 33 -3.87 -3.81 18.06
C GLY A 33 -5.16 -3.44 17.31
N ALA A 34 -6.06 -2.69 17.94
CA ALA A 34 -7.29 -2.21 17.29
C ALA A 34 -6.99 -1.31 16.09
N ARG A 35 -6.05 -0.36 16.27
CA ARG A 35 -5.62 0.55 15.19
C ARG A 35 -5.00 -0.22 14.02
N PHE A 36 -4.20 -1.26 14.30
CA PHE A 36 -3.67 -2.13 13.24
C PHE A 36 -4.80 -2.79 12.44
N ALA A 37 -5.80 -3.36 13.12
CA ALA A 37 -6.93 -4.01 12.48
C ALA A 37 -7.73 -3.04 11.60
N ASP A 38 -7.95 -1.82 12.07
CA ASP A 38 -8.64 -0.76 11.30
C ASP A 38 -7.85 -0.35 10.06
N ILE A 39 -6.53 -0.12 10.21
CA ILE A 39 -5.64 0.21 9.09
C ILE A 39 -5.65 -0.90 8.04
N ALA A 40 -5.48 -2.15 8.45
CA ALA A 40 -5.47 -3.30 7.54
C ALA A 40 -6.80 -3.45 6.80
N THR A 41 -7.92 -3.29 7.50
CA THR A 41 -9.26 -3.39 6.93
C THR A 41 -9.53 -2.28 5.92
N ASN A 42 -9.25 -1.03 6.28
CA ASN A 42 -9.52 0.12 5.41
C ASN A 42 -8.59 0.15 4.20
N PHE A 43 -7.30 -0.18 4.39
CA PHE A 43 -6.36 -0.28 3.29
C PHE A 43 -6.75 -1.39 2.32
N THR A 44 -7.23 -2.53 2.82
CA THR A 44 -7.74 -3.62 1.97
C THR A 44 -8.95 -3.18 1.15
N LYS A 45 -9.92 -2.48 1.75
CA LYS A 45 -11.07 -1.90 1.04
C LYS A 45 -10.62 -0.96 -0.08
N LYS A 46 -9.70 -0.04 0.22
CA LYS A 46 -9.11 0.86 -0.77
C LYS A 46 -8.43 0.12 -1.93
N LEU A 47 -7.69 -0.94 -1.64
CA LEU A 47 -7.06 -1.76 -2.68
C LEU A 47 -8.08 -2.49 -3.57
N ILE A 48 -9.21 -2.93 -3.01
CA ILE A 48 -10.31 -3.52 -3.78
C ILE A 48 -10.93 -2.47 -4.72
N GLU A 49 -11.19 -1.27 -4.23
CA GLU A 49 -11.73 -0.15 -5.03
C GLU A 49 -10.80 0.30 -6.15
N LEU A 50 -9.48 0.31 -5.90
CA LEU A 50 -8.46 0.59 -6.92
C LEU A 50 -8.39 -0.49 -8.01
N GLY A 51 -9.02 -1.65 -7.80
CA GLY A 51 -9.04 -2.76 -8.74
C GLY A 51 -7.77 -3.62 -8.73
N PRO A 52 -7.67 -4.60 -9.65
CA PRO A 52 -6.62 -5.60 -9.66
C PRO A 52 -5.22 -4.99 -9.86
N ASN A 53 -4.19 -5.74 -9.43
CA ASN A 53 -2.80 -5.30 -9.57
C ASN A 53 -2.42 -5.19 -11.06
N PRO A 54 -2.00 -4.00 -11.55
CA PRO A 54 -1.65 -3.78 -12.96
C PRO A 54 -0.43 -4.59 -13.44
N LEU A 55 0.40 -5.09 -12.52
CA LEU A 55 1.58 -5.91 -12.85
C LEU A 55 1.27 -7.42 -12.91
N LYS A 56 0.05 -7.84 -12.54
CA LYS A 56 -0.30 -9.25 -12.54
C LYS A 56 -0.49 -9.72 -13.99
N GLN A 57 0.55 -10.33 -14.57
CA GLN A 57 0.40 -11.10 -15.80
C GLN A 57 -0.64 -12.22 -15.58
N LYS A 58 -1.54 -12.43 -16.54
CA LYS A 58 -2.33 -13.67 -16.59
C LYS A 58 -1.32 -14.82 -16.63
N LYS A 59 -1.33 -15.68 -15.62
CA LYS A 59 -0.75 -17.01 -15.76
C LYS A 59 -1.63 -17.73 -16.78
N GLU A 60 -1.07 -17.99 -17.96
CA GLU A 60 -1.53 -19.06 -18.85
C GLU A 60 -1.24 -20.43 -18.21
#